data_AF-Q85YZ7-F1
#
_entry.id   AF-Q85YZ7-F1
#
_cell.length_a   1.000
_cell.length_b   1.000
_cell.length_c   1.000
_cell.angle_alpha   90.00
_cell.angle_beta   90.00
_cell.angle_gamma   90.00
#
_symmetry.space_group_name_H-M   'P 1'
#
loop_
_entity.id
_entity.type
_entity.pdbx_description
1 polymer ?
#
loop_
_entity_poly.entity_id
_entity_poly.type
_entity_poly.pdbx_seq_one_letter_code
_entity_poly.pdbx_strand_id
1 'polypeptide(L)'
;IGDGAMTAGQAYEAMNNAGYLDANLVVVLNDNKQVSLPTATLDGPATPVGALSSALTKLQASTKFRKLREAAKNITKQIGGQAHEVAAKVDEYARGMISASGSTLFEELGLYYIGPVDGHNIEDLVTIFEKVKAMPAPGPVLIHLVTEKGKGYPPAEAAADKMHGVVKFDPTTGQQFKTKSSTLSYTQYFAESLIREAEVDDKIVAIHAAMG
;
A
#
# COMPACT_ATOMS: atom_id res chain seq x y z
N ILE A 1 -8.16 -3.62 1.04
CA ILE A 1 -8.09 -2.15 1.19
C ILE A 1 -6.74 -1.66 0.68
N GLY A 2 -6.66 -0.51 0.02
CA GLY A 2 -5.38 0.07 -0.42
C GLY A 2 -4.80 1.03 0.64
N ASP A 3 -3.49 1.26 0.62
CA ASP A 3 -2.79 2.24 1.48
C ASP A 3 -3.41 3.65 1.41
N GLY A 4 -3.85 4.07 0.21
CA GLY A 4 -4.61 5.32 0.03
C GLY A 4 -5.88 5.38 0.87
N ALA A 5 -6.69 4.31 0.84
CA ALA A 5 -7.95 4.21 1.58
C ALA A 5 -7.74 4.05 3.09
N MET A 6 -6.58 3.55 3.52
CA MET A 6 -6.23 3.48 4.95
C MET A 6 -6.06 4.84 5.60
N THR A 7 -5.88 5.92 4.82
CA THR A 7 -5.84 7.28 5.38
C THR A 7 -7.20 7.78 5.87
N ALA A 8 -8.30 7.13 5.46
CA ALA A 8 -9.65 7.51 5.87
C ALA A 8 -9.95 7.03 7.30
N GLY A 9 -10.49 7.92 8.14
CA GLY A 9 -10.87 7.58 9.52
C GLY A 9 -11.85 6.42 9.65
N GLN A 10 -12.72 6.23 8.66
CA GLN A 10 -13.67 5.10 8.61
C GLN A 10 -12.97 3.74 8.60
N ALA A 11 -11.77 3.63 7.99
CA ALA A 11 -11.01 2.39 8.00
C ALA A 11 -10.56 2.02 9.42
N TYR A 12 -10.14 3.01 10.21
CA TYR A 12 -9.75 2.81 11.61
C TYR A 12 -10.92 2.47 12.50
N GLU A 13 -12.04 3.15 12.34
CA GLU A 13 -13.25 2.84 13.09
C GLU A 13 -13.74 1.42 12.78
N ALA A 14 -13.68 0.99 11.52
CA ALA A 14 -14.01 -0.37 11.13
C ALA A 14 -13.05 -1.40 11.73
N MET A 15 -11.74 -1.14 11.73
CA MET A 15 -10.74 -2.03 12.34
C MET A 15 -10.89 -2.11 13.87
N ASN A 16 -11.12 -0.98 14.53
CA ASN A 16 -11.39 -0.92 15.97
C ASN A 16 -12.62 -1.77 16.34
N ASN A 17 -13.72 -1.62 15.59
CA ASN A 17 -14.92 -2.44 15.80
C ASN A 17 -14.68 -3.92 15.49
N ALA A 18 -13.90 -4.24 14.45
CA ALA A 18 -13.54 -5.62 14.12
C ALA A 18 -12.78 -6.30 15.26
N GLY A 19 -11.80 -5.61 15.86
CA GLY A 19 -11.07 -6.09 17.03
C GLY A 19 -11.96 -6.25 18.25
N TYR A 20 -12.81 -5.26 18.54
CA TYR A 20 -13.75 -5.32 19.68
C TYR A 20 -14.74 -6.50 19.56
N LEU A 21 -15.23 -6.78 18.36
CA LEU A 21 -16.21 -7.84 18.10
C LEU A 21 -15.57 -9.22 17.92
N ASP A 22 -14.24 -9.33 17.93
CA ASP A 22 -13.50 -10.54 17.53
C ASP A 22 -14.00 -11.11 16.19
N ALA A 23 -14.18 -10.21 15.22
CA ALA A 23 -14.85 -10.53 13.98
C ALA A 23 -14.00 -11.49 13.12
N ASN A 24 -14.60 -12.59 12.65
CA ASN A 24 -13.94 -13.51 11.73
C ASN A 24 -13.85 -12.91 10.32
N LEU A 25 -12.82 -12.09 10.08
CA LEU A 25 -12.56 -11.42 8.81
C LEU A 25 -11.06 -11.34 8.51
N VAL A 26 -10.73 -11.25 7.21
CA VAL A 26 -9.37 -11.03 6.74
C VAL A 26 -9.31 -9.71 5.98
N VAL A 27 -8.55 -8.75 6.51
CA VAL A 27 -8.22 -7.48 5.85
C VAL A 27 -6.94 -7.65 5.06
N VAL A 28 -7.03 -7.59 3.74
CA VAL A 28 -5.84 -7.51 2.89
C VAL A 28 -5.50 -6.05 2.64
N LEU A 29 -4.41 -5.57 3.23
CA LEU A 29 -3.85 -4.25 2.98
C LEU A 29 -2.89 -4.33 1.79
N ASN A 30 -3.27 -3.74 0.67
CA ASN A 30 -2.42 -3.58 -0.50
C ASN A 30 -1.70 -2.22 -0.44
N ASP A 31 -0.45 -2.24 0.00
CA ASP A 31 0.43 -1.08 0.04
C ASP A 31 1.32 -1.04 -1.21
N ASN A 32 1.04 -0.11 -2.12
CA ASN A 32 1.87 0.13 -3.31
C ASN A 32 2.68 1.43 -3.21
N LYS A 33 2.72 2.07 -2.02
CA LYS A 33 3.39 3.33 -1.73
C LYS A 33 2.86 4.55 -2.50
N GLN A 34 1.77 4.41 -3.23
CA GLN A 34 1.09 5.52 -3.89
C GLN A 34 -0.29 5.70 -3.25
N VAL A 35 -0.32 6.55 -2.23
CA VAL A 35 -1.56 7.06 -1.63
C VAL A 35 -2.22 7.96 -2.66
N SER A 36 -3.18 7.40 -3.39
CA SER A 36 -3.98 8.13 -4.38
C SER A 36 -3.13 8.82 -5.46
N LEU A 37 -3.73 9.67 -6.30
CA LEU A 37 -3.04 10.40 -7.37
C LEU A 37 -1.79 11.10 -6.82
N PRO A 38 -0.68 11.18 -7.57
CA PRO A 38 0.47 11.98 -7.16
C PRO A 38 0.00 13.40 -6.92
N THR A 39 0.11 13.89 -5.67
CA THR A 39 -0.20 15.29 -5.39
C THR A 39 0.88 16.12 -6.06
N ALA A 40 0.54 16.90 -7.08
CA ALA A 40 1.51 17.77 -7.72
C ALA A 40 1.82 18.94 -6.77
N THR A 41 3.09 19.11 -6.42
CA THR A 41 3.60 20.33 -5.79
C THR A 41 4.37 21.16 -6.81
N LEU A 42 4.70 22.41 -6.48
CA LEU A 42 5.45 23.33 -7.35
C LEU A 42 6.76 22.72 -7.87
N ASP A 43 7.37 21.78 -7.12
CA ASP A 43 8.63 21.12 -7.45
C ASP A 43 8.48 19.70 -8.04
N GLY A 44 7.25 19.27 -8.36
CA GLY A 44 6.94 17.96 -8.94
C GLY A 44 5.99 17.10 -8.09
N PRO A 45 5.78 15.82 -8.47
CA PRO A 45 4.90 14.91 -7.73
C PRO A 45 5.44 14.71 -6.31
N ALA A 46 4.66 15.13 -5.32
CA ALA A 46 4.97 14.92 -3.92
C ALA A 46 4.57 13.51 -3.50
N THR A 47 5.36 12.94 -2.61
CA THR A 47 5.02 11.69 -1.95
C THR A 47 3.78 11.87 -1.08
N PRO A 48 2.98 10.81 -0.90
CA PRO A 48 1.91 10.78 0.07
C PRO A 48 2.25 11.44 1.40
N VAL A 49 1.49 12.46 1.78
CA VAL A 49 1.67 13.17 3.04
C VAL A 49 0.88 12.48 4.16
N GLY A 50 1.52 12.25 5.31
CA GLY A 50 0.86 11.72 6.50
C GLY A 50 1.77 10.92 7.43
N ALA A 51 1.50 11.04 8.73
CA ALA A 51 2.18 10.24 9.76
C ALA A 51 1.95 8.74 9.56
N LEU A 52 0.79 8.36 9.01
CA LEU A 52 0.46 6.98 8.69
C LEU A 52 1.31 6.41 7.55
N SER A 53 1.38 7.08 6.41
CA SER A 53 2.22 6.67 5.28
C SER A 53 3.68 6.57 5.72
N SER A 54 4.11 7.49 6.59
CA SER A 54 5.43 7.45 7.22
C SER A 54 5.59 6.26 8.17
N ALA A 55 4.58 5.90 8.95
CA ALA A 55 4.61 4.75 9.85
C ALA A 55 4.65 3.42 9.07
N LEU A 56 3.85 3.28 8.01
CA LEU A 56 3.89 2.12 7.09
C LEU A 56 5.26 2.01 6.39
N THR A 57 5.79 3.12 5.91
CA THR A 57 7.14 3.17 5.32
C THR A 57 8.22 2.81 6.36
N LYS A 58 8.12 3.28 7.60
CA LYS A 58 9.05 2.93 8.69
C LYS A 58 8.96 1.46 9.08
N LEU A 59 7.77 0.87 9.10
CA LEU A 59 7.58 -0.57 9.31
C LEU A 59 8.32 -1.37 8.23
N GLN A 60 8.16 -0.99 6.96
CA GLN A 60 8.89 -1.59 5.83
C GLN A 60 10.41 -1.36 5.88
N ALA A 61 10.85 -0.17 6.29
CA ALA A 61 12.25 0.24 6.32
C ALA A 61 13.01 -0.25 7.57
N SER A 62 12.31 -0.81 8.56
CA SER A 62 12.92 -1.28 9.80
C SER A 62 14.05 -2.28 9.49
N THR A 63 15.25 -1.98 9.99
CA THR A 63 16.50 -2.69 9.69
C THR A 63 16.49 -4.17 10.08
N LYS A 64 15.51 -4.60 10.89
CA LYS A 64 15.25 -6.01 11.21
C LYS A 64 14.73 -6.80 9.99
N PHE A 65 13.94 -6.19 9.12
CA PHE A 65 13.39 -6.83 7.90
C PHE A 65 14.43 -7.01 6.79
N ARG A 66 15.30 -6.01 6.57
CA ARG A 66 16.39 -6.11 5.58
C ARG A 66 17.37 -7.24 5.91
N LYS A 67 17.69 -7.42 7.19
CA LYS A 67 18.55 -8.51 7.68
C LYS A 67 17.89 -9.88 7.55
N LEU A 68 16.57 -9.97 7.74
CA LEU A 68 15.82 -11.22 7.55
C LEU A 68 15.74 -11.64 6.07
N ARG A 69 15.54 -10.69 5.15
CA ARG A 69 15.57 -10.93 3.70
C ARG A 69 16.94 -11.37 3.21
N GLU A 70 18.03 -10.81 3.75
CA GLU A 70 19.39 -11.24 3.43
C GLU A 70 19.76 -12.59 4.06
N ALA A 71 19.29 -12.89 5.28
CA ALA A 71 19.48 -14.19 5.92
C ALA A 71 18.81 -15.33 5.12
N ALA A 72 17.56 -15.13 4.68
CA ALA A 72 16.86 -16.10 3.83
C ALA A 72 17.56 -16.34 2.48
N LYS A 73 18.14 -15.29 1.89
CA LYS A 73 18.94 -15.36 0.64
C LYS A 73 20.29 -16.06 0.81
N ASN A 74 20.88 -16.00 1.99
CA ASN A 74 22.17 -16.65 2.28
C ASN A 74 22.00 -18.13 2.66
N ILE A 75 20.90 -18.49 3.33
CA ILE A 75 20.55 -19.89 3.65
C ILE A 75 20.28 -20.70 2.37
N THR A 76 19.61 -20.10 1.38
CA THR A 76 19.35 -20.72 0.07
C THR A 76 20.62 -20.96 -0.77
N LYS A 77 21.70 -20.21 -0.52
CA LYS A 77 22.99 -20.41 -1.21
C LYS A 77 23.88 -21.50 -0.59
N GLN A 78 23.67 -21.85 0.68
CA GLN A 78 24.55 -22.79 1.40
C GLN A 78 23.97 -24.19 1.59
N ILE A 79 22.68 -24.42 1.34
CA ILE A 79 22.04 -25.70 1.61
C ILE A 79 21.53 -26.32 0.30
N GLY A 80 22.24 -27.34 -0.16
CA GLY A 80 21.84 -28.18 -1.30
C GLY A 80 20.44 -28.76 -1.13
N GLY A 81 19.78 -29.03 -2.27
CA GLY A 81 18.34 -29.12 -2.49
C GLY A 81 17.50 -30.18 -1.76
N GLN A 82 17.89 -30.66 -0.57
CA GLN A 82 17.09 -31.60 0.23
C GLN A 82 16.67 -31.11 1.63
N ALA A 83 17.08 -29.90 2.06
CA ALA A 83 16.68 -29.34 3.37
C ALA A 83 15.71 -28.14 3.27
N HIS A 84 15.08 -27.92 2.11
CA HIS A 84 14.20 -26.77 1.89
C HIS A 84 12.90 -26.78 2.71
N GLU A 85 12.34 -27.94 3.04
CA GLU A 85 11.02 -27.97 3.69
C GLU A 85 11.05 -27.71 5.20
N VAL A 86 12.17 -27.96 5.87
CA VAL A 86 12.27 -27.85 7.34
C VAL A 86 12.74 -26.46 7.76
N ALA A 87 13.64 -25.84 6.99
CA ALA A 87 14.14 -24.49 7.30
C ALA A 87 13.08 -23.39 7.08
N ALA A 88 12.25 -23.51 6.03
CA ALA A 88 11.16 -22.57 5.77
C ALA A 88 10.07 -22.60 6.87
N LYS A 89 9.79 -23.79 7.43
CA LYS A 89 8.78 -23.96 8.49
C LYS A 89 9.18 -23.36 9.83
N VAL A 90 10.47 -23.27 10.14
CA VAL A 90 10.96 -22.75 11.43
C VAL A 90 11.13 -21.22 11.41
N ASP A 91 11.55 -20.65 10.28
CA ASP A 91 11.72 -19.19 10.14
C ASP A 91 10.38 -18.43 10.21
N GLU A 92 9.30 -19.06 9.74
CA GLU A 92 7.95 -18.48 9.74
C GLU A 92 7.29 -18.50 11.13
N TYR A 93 7.56 -19.52 11.94
CA TYR A 93 7.11 -19.60 13.33
C TYR A 93 7.78 -18.52 14.21
N ALA A 94 9.03 -18.16 13.89
CA ALA A 94 9.70 -17.03 14.51
C ALA A 94 9.15 -15.68 14.00
N ARG A 95 8.74 -15.56 12.73
CA ARG A 95 8.17 -14.31 12.16
C ARG A 95 6.88 -13.86 12.85
N GLY A 96 6.01 -14.79 13.26
CA GLY A 96 4.82 -14.49 14.05
C GLY A 96 5.11 -14.07 15.50
N MET A 97 6.30 -14.37 16.03
CA MET A 97 6.70 -14.05 17.41
C MET A 97 7.66 -12.85 17.52
N ILE A 98 8.20 -12.33 16.41
CA ILE A 98 9.10 -11.17 16.39
C ILE A 98 8.31 -9.83 16.39
N SER A 99 7.10 -9.80 16.96
CA SER A 99 6.48 -8.56 17.50
C SER A 99 7.23 -8.02 18.75
N ALA A 100 8.37 -8.63 19.10
CA ALA A 100 9.27 -8.18 20.16
C ALA A 100 10.00 -6.87 19.79
N SER A 101 9.31 -5.74 19.98
CA SER A 101 9.77 -4.49 20.64
C SER A 101 8.66 -3.39 20.68
N GLY A 102 7.42 -3.71 20.30
CA GLY A 102 6.26 -2.81 20.34
C GLY A 102 5.16 -3.37 19.46
N SER A 103 3.93 -3.45 19.97
CA SER A 103 2.77 -3.85 19.18
C SER A 103 2.59 -2.88 18.01
N THR A 104 2.34 -3.39 16.82
CA THR A 104 1.90 -2.56 15.70
C THR A 104 0.54 -1.94 16.04
N LEU A 105 0.22 -0.79 15.44
CA LEU A 105 -1.10 -0.16 15.60
C LEU A 105 -2.25 -1.15 15.33
N PHE A 106 -2.07 -2.07 14.38
CA PHE A 106 -3.09 -3.06 14.04
C PHE A 106 -3.30 -4.09 15.15
N GLU A 107 -2.21 -4.55 15.78
CA GLU A 107 -2.28 -5.44 16.94
C GLU A 107 -2.90 -4.72 18.15
N GLU A 108 -2.61 -3.43 18.35
CA GLU A 108 -3.27 -2.62 19.39
C GLU A 108 -4.78 -2.45 19.15
N LEU A 109 -5.21 -2.44 17.89
CA LEU A 109 -6.62 -2.46 17.49
C LEU A 109 -7.26 -3.86 17.58
N GLY A 110 -6.53 -4.88 18.02
CA GLY A 110 -7.03 -6.24 18.19
C GLY A 110 -6.96 -7.11 16.94
N LEU A 111 -6.21 -6.72 15.91
CA LEU A 111 -6.03 -7.51 14.70
C LEU A 111 -4.76 -8.36 14.77
N TYR A 112 -4.86 -9.62 14.33
CA TYR A 112 -3.68 -10.44 14.11
C TYR A 112 -2.97 -9.98 12.83
N TYR A 113 -1.76 -9.43 12.98
CA TYR A 113 -1.03 -8.80 11.88
C TYR A 113 -0.01 -9.73 11.22
N ILE A 114 -0.07 -9.85 9.90
CA ILE A 114 0.86 -10.63 9.07
C ILE A 114 1.47 -9.72 8.00
N GLY A 115 2.78 -9.45 8.09
CA GLY A 115 3.54 -8.75 7.05
C GLY A 115 4.52 -7.70 7.58
N PRO A 116 5.01 -6.79 6.72
CA PRO A 116 4.77 -6.75 5.27
C PRO A 116 5.34 -7.96 4.53
N VAL A 117 4.63 -8.47 3.53
CA VAL A 117 5.09 -9.54 2.63
C VAL A 117 5.08 -9.09 1.16
N ASP A 118 5.82 -9.80 0.30
CA ASP A 118 5.86 -9.52 -1.14
C ASP A 118 4.52 -9.89 -1.79
N GLY A 119 3.77 -8.88 -2.24
CA GLY A 119 2.46 -9.07 -2.86
C GLY A 119 2.52 -9.61 -4.30
N HIS A 120 3.72 -9.81 -4.86
CA HIS A 120 3.90 -10.42 -6.19
C HIS A 120 4.33 -11.88 -6.15
N ASN A 121 4.62 -12.44 -4.97
CA ASN A 121 4.95 -13.86 -4.82
C ASN A 121 3.67 -14.68 -4.56
N ILE A 122 3.07 -15.22 -5.62
CA ILE A 122 1.80 -15.97 -5.52
C ILE A 122 1.94 -17.21 -4.64
N GLU A 123 3.07 -17.91 -4.67
CA GLU A 123 3.27 -19.14 -3.88
C GLU A 123 3.28 -18.84 -2.38
N ASP A 124 3.96 -17.76 -1.97
CA ASP A 124 3.96 -17.29 -0.58
C ASP A 124 2.56 -16.85 -0.17
N LEU A 125 1.85 -16.11 -1.03
CA LEU A 125 0.49 -15.64 -0.72
C LEU A 125 -0.48 -16.80 -0.52
N VAL A 126 -0.48 -17.78 -1.43
CA VAL A 126 -1.32 -18.98 -1.30
C VAL A 126 -1.04 -19.68 0.03
N THR A 127 0.24 -19.87 0.37
CA THR A 127 0.64 -20.50 1.64
C THR A 127 0.13 -19.72 2.85
N ILE A 128 0.26 -18.39 2.84
CA ILE A 128 -0.23 -17.53 3.94
C ILE A 128 -1.76 -17.65 4.07
N PHE A 129 -2.50 -17.54 2.96
CA PHE A 129 -3.96 -17.62 2.99
C PHE A 129 -4.47 -19.00 3.43
N GLU A 130 -3.82 -20.08 3.00
CA GLU A 130 -4.16 -21.44 3.45
C GLU A 130 -3.94 -21.60 4.95
N LYS A 131 -2.84 -21.06 5.48
CA LYS A 131 -2.57 -21.07 6.92
C LYS A 131 -3.60 -20.27 7.70
N VAL A 132 -3.90 -19.03 7.27
CA VAL A 132 -4.92 -18.19 7.92
C VAL A 132 -6.27 -18.90 7.94
N LYS A 133 -6.66 -19.53 6.82
CA LYS A 133 -7.90 -20.32 6.74
C LYS A 133 -7.91 -21.52 7.69
N ALA A 134 -6.76 -22.16 7.93
CA ALA A 134 -6.64 -23.31 8.81
C ALA A 134 -6.50 -22.95 10.30
N MET A 135 -6.28 -21.67 10.64
CA MET A 135 -6.18 -21.24 12.03
C MET A 135 -7.53 -21.35 12.74
N PRO A 136 -7.60 -22.01 13.90
CA PRO A 136 -8.82 -22.02 14.70
C PRO A 136 -9.02 -20.65 15.37
N ALA A 137 -10.16 -20.01 15.11
CA ALA A 137 -10.58 -18.74 15.71
C ALA A 137 -9.49 -17.64 15.69
N PRO A 138 -9.02 -17.21 14.50
CA PRO A 138 -7.94 -16.23 14.41
C PRO A 138 -8.36 -14.81 14.79
N GLY A 139 -9.65 -14.56 15.05
CA GLY A 139 -10.21 -13.22 15.14
C GLY A 139 -10.03 -12.46 13.82
N PRO A 140 -10.01 -11.12 13.85
CA PRO A 140 -9.74 -10.33 12.66
C PRO A 140 -8.25 -10.36 12.31
N VAL A 141 -7.93 -10.76 11.07
CA VAL A 141 -6.55 -10.84 10.57
C VAL A 141 -6.28 -9.69 9.61
N LEU A 142 -5.13 -9.04 9.72
CA LEU A 142 -4.65 -8.08 8.71
C LEU A 142 -3.39 -8.62 8.02
N ILE A 143 -3.47 -8.82 6.71
CA ILE A 143 -2.33 -9.23 5.86
C ILE A 143 -1.85 -8.01 5.09
N HIS A 144 -0.64 -7.55 5.35
CA HIS A 144 -0.01 -6.40 4.71
C HIS A 144 0.85 -6.86 3.52
N LEU A 145 0.35 -6.61 2.32
CA LEU A 145 1.02 -6.90 1.05
C LEU A 145 1.68 -5.65 0.51
N VAL A 146 2.94 -5.79 0.08
CA VAL A 146 3.66 -4.74 -0.65
C VAL A 146 3.61 -5.04 -2.13
N THR A 147 3.01 -4.16 -2.92
CA THR A 147 2.90 -4.32 -4.38
C THR A 147 3.51 -3.14 -5.14
N GLU A 148 3.46 -3.20 -6.46
CA GLU A 148 3.91 -2.14 -7.37
C GLU A 148 2.71 -1.78 -8.26
N LYS A 149 2.25 -0.54 -8.17
CA LYS A 149 1.11 -0.08 -8.99
C LYS A 149 1.53 -0.05 -10.46
N GLY A 150 0.72 -0.64 -11.32
CA GLY A 150 1.01 -0.80 -12.75
C GLY A 150 1.92 -1.99 -13.09
N LYS A 151 2.28 -2.85 -12.11
CA LYS A 151 3.18 -3.99 -12.34
C LYS A 151 2.74 -4.85 -13.53
N GLY A 152 3.69 -5.19 -14.39
CA GLY A 152 3.48 -6.03 -15.56
C GLY A 152 2.97 -5.25 -16.78
N TYR A 153 2.81 -3.93 -16.66
CA TYR A 153 2.41 -3.08 -17.77
C TYR A 153 3.39 -1.90 -17.94
N PRO A 154 4.40 -2.02 -18.82
CA PRO A 154 5.48 -1.03 -18.94
C PRO A 154 5.03 0.44 -19.13
N PRO A 155 3.99 0.75 -19.93
CA PRO A 155 3.48 2.12 -20.03
C PRO A 155 2.97 2.67 -18.70
N ALA A 156 2.30 1.85 -17.88
CA ALA A 156 1.88 2.27 -16.54
C ALA A 156 3.05 2.36 -15.57
N GLU A 157 4.01 1.43 -15.60
CA GLU A 157 5.18 1.50 -14.73
C GLU A 157 6.01 2.78 -14.99
N ALA A 158 6.09 3.23 -16.23
CA ALA A 158 6.79 4.46 -16.61
C ALA A 158 5.99 5.75 -16.31
N ALA A 159 4.65 5.69 -16.28
CA ALA A 159 3.81 6.84 -16.02
C ALA A 159 3.88 7.30 -14.54
N ALA A 160 3.90 8.61 -14.31
CA ALA A 160 3.98 9.17 -12.95
C ALA A 160 2.76 8.80 -12.08
N ASP A 161 1.57 8.83 -12.67
CA ASP A 161 0.28 8.46 -12.04
C ASP A 161 -0.02 6.96 -12.10
N LYS A 162 0.88 6.19 -12.72
CA LYS A 162 0.70 4.76 -13.05
C LYS A 162 -0.54 4.49 -13.89
N MET A 163 -0.88 5.42 -14.78
CA MET A 163 -2.09 5.36 -15.61
C MET A 163 -3.36 5.21 -14.75
N HIS A 164 -3.44 6.00 -13.68
CA HIS A 164 -4.65 6.07 -12.86
C HIS A 164 -5.71 6.92 -13.56
N GLY A 165 -6.90 6.37 -13.77
CA GLY A 165 -8.02 7.13 -14.35
C GLY A 165 -7.81 7.49 -15.83
N VAL A 166 -7.36 6.54 -16.66
CA VAL A 166 -7.16 6.75 -18.10
C VAL A 166 -8.47 6.79 -18.90
N VAL A 167 -8.47 7.59 -19.96
CA VAL A 167 -9.49 7.49 -21.03
C VAL A 167 -9.16 6.34 -21.97
N LYS A 168 -9.99 6.08 -23.00
CA LYS A 168 -9.69 5.08 -24.03
C LYS A 168 -8.25 5.24 -24.53
N PHE A 169 -7.48 4.16 -24.55
CA PHE A 169 -6.06 4.17 -24.90
C PHE A 169 -5.68 2.93 -25.70
N ASP A 170 -4.52 2.97 -26.37
CA ASP A 170 -3.93 1.81 -27.02
C ASP A 170 -3.20 0.94 -25.97
N PRO A 171 -3.62 -0.32 -25.74
CA PRO A 171 -2.98 -1.19 -24.76
C PRO A 171 -1.50 -1.46 -25.05
N THR A 172 -1.06 -1.45 -26.30
CA THR A 172 0.34 -1.76 -26.65
C THR A 172 1.27 -0.61 -26.28
N THR A 173 0.83 0.61 -26.56
CA THR A 173 1.68 1.82 -26.43
C THR A 173 1.38 2.64 -25.17
N GLY A 174 0.22 2.44 -24.54
CA GLY A 174 -0.27 3.28 -23.44
C GLY A 174 -0.81 4.64 -23.90
N GLN A 175 -0.84 4.91 -25.22
CA GLN A 175 -1.26 6.21 -25.75
C GLN A 175 -2.75 6.43 -25.54
N GLN A 176 -3.10 7.47 -24.77
CA GLN A 176 -4.49 7.84 -24.51
C GLN A 176 -5.09 8.64 -25.68
N PHE A 177 -6.26 8.22 -26.14
CA PHE A 177 -7.07 8.91 -27.14
C PHE A 177 -7.93 9.98 -26.47
N LYS A 178 -7.33 11.15 -26.24
CA LYS A 178 -8.05 12.31 -25.69
C LYS A 178 -8.82 13.02 -26.81
N THR A 179 -10.14 13.16 -26.65
CA THR A 179 -10.94 13.99 -27.54
C THR A 179 -10.57 15.46 -27.32
N LYS A 180 -10.23 16.18 -28.39
CA LYS A 180 -9.98 17.62 -28.29
C LYS A 180 -11.30 18.33 -27.97
N SER A 181 -11.39 18.96 -26.81
CA SER A 181 -12.48 19.87 -26.46
C SER A 181 -12.13 21.28 -26.95
N SER A 182 -13.13 22.03 -27.44
CA SER A 182 -12.99 23.46 -27.75
C SER A 182 -12.99 24.35 -26.50
N THR A 183 -13.32 23.79 -25.34
CA THR A 183 -13.44 24.50 -24.06
C THR A 183 -12.70 23.75 -22.95
N LEU A 184 -12.34 24.48 -21.89
CA LEU A 184 -11.71 23.90 -20.71
C LEU A 184 -12.73 23.09 -19.88
N SER A 185 -12.25 22.17 -19.05
CA SER A 185 -13.12 21.48 -18.09
C SER A 185 -13.55 22.44 -16.99
N TYR A 186 -14.68 22.15 -16.32
CA TYR A 186 -15.10 22.93 -15.15
C TYR A 186 -14.03 22.94 -14.05
N THR A 187 -13.33 21.83 -13.84
CA THR A 187 -12.21 21.74 -12.89
C THR A 187 -11.09 22.71 -13.25
N GLN A 188 -10.77 22.84 -14.54
CA GLN A 188 -9.75 23.77 -15.00
C GLN A 188 -10.19 25.22 -14.85
N TYR A 189 -11.43 25.55 -15.22
CA TYR A 189 -11.98 26.90 -14.99
C TYR A 189 -11.98 27.26 -13.49
N PHE A 190 -12.36 26.32 -12.63
CA PHE A 190 -12.31 26.50 -11.18
C PHE A 190 -10.88 26.75 -10.68
N ALA A 191 -9.92 25.91 -11.07
CA ALA A 191 -8.53 26.03 -10.65
C ALA A 191 -7.91 27.35 -11.11
N GLU A 192 -8.07 27.73 -12.39
CA GLU A 192 -7.55 28.99 -12.92
C GLU A 192 -8.17 30.21 -12.24
N SER A 193 -9.47 30.16 -11.94
CA SER A 193 -10.14 31.24 -11.23
C SER A 193 -9.64 31.36 -9.78
N LEU A 194 -9.52 30.23 -9.08
CA LEU A 194 -8.99 30.18 -7.71
C LEU A 194 -7.55 30.69 -7.63
N ILE A 195 -6.71 30.33 -8.60
CA ILE A 195 -5.33 30.82 -8.68
C ILE A 195 -5.30 32.34 -8.85
N ARG A 196 -6.10 32.90 -9.77
CA ARG A 196 -6.17 34.36 -9.97
C ARG A 196 -6.60 35.12 -8.71
N GLU A 197 -7.58 34.59 -7.98
CA GLU A 197 -7.99 35.21 -6.71
C GLU A 197 -6.86 35.12 -5.67
N ALA A 198 -6.16 33.99 -5.59
CA ALA A 198 -5.04 33.80 -4.66
C ALA A 198 -3.78 34.61 -5.02
N GLU A 199 -3.62 35.06 -6.28
CA GLU A 199 -2.54 35.98 -6.68
C GLU A 199 -2.69 37.39 -6.08
N VAL A 200 -3.92 37.78 -5.70
CA VAL A 200 -4.22 39.12 -5.17
C VAL A 200 -4.66 39.12 -3.70
N ASP A 201 -5.08 37.98 -3.16
CA ASP A 201 -5.44 37.81 -1.74
C ASP A 201 -4.65 36.66 -1.09
N ASP A 202 -3.70 37.03 -0.24
CA ASP A 202 -2.82 36.11 0.49
C ASP A 202 -3.52 35.32 1.60
N LYS A 203 -4.80 35.63 1.89
CA LYS A 203 -5.61 34.90 2.86
C LYS A 203 -6.27 33.66 2.27
N ILE A 204 -6.26 33.51 0.96
CA ILE A 204 -6.88 32.37 0.29
C ILE A 204 -6.02 31.12 0.47
N VAL A 205 -6.60 30.08 1.05
CA VAL A 205 -5.96 28.77 1.24
C VAL A 205 -6.79 27.69 0.56
N ALA A 206 -6.19 26.99 -0.39
CA ALA A 206 -6.80 25.83 -1.05
C ALA A 206 -6.48 24.55 -0.25
N ILE A 207 -7.51 23.73 0.00
CA ILE A 207 -7.38 22.44 0.68
C ILE A 207 -7.99 21.37 -0.21
N HIS A 208 -7.27 20.28 -0.47
CA HIS A 208 -7.76 19.12 -1.22
C HIS A 208 -7.54 17.83 -0.42
N ALA A 209 -8.43 16.85 -0.62
CA ALA A 209 -8.36 15.54 0.03
C ALA A 209 -7.72 14.51 -0.91
N ALA A 210 -6.42 14.65 -1.19
CA ALA A 210 -5.68 13.78 -2.12
C ALA A 210 -6.22 13.75 -3.57
N MET A 211 -6.90 14.82 -3.97
CA MET A 211 -7.37 15.11 -5.35
C MET A 211 -6.66 16.35 -5.93
N GLY A 212 -5.38 16.52 -5.61
CA GLY A 212 -4.56 17.66 -6.02
C GLY A 212 -3.82 17.40 -7.32
#